data_AF-A0A3B9WSH3-F1
#
_entry.id   AF-A0A3B9WSH3-F1
#
_cell.length_a   1.000
_cell.length_b   1.000
_cell.length_c   1.000
_cell.angle_alpha   90.00
_cell.angle_beta   90.00
_cell.angle_gamma   90.00
#
_symmetry.space_group_name_H-M   'P 1'
#
loop_
_entity.id
_entity.type
_entity.pdbx_description
1 polymer ?
#
loop_
_entity_poly.entity_id
_entity_poly.type
_entity_poly.pdbx_seq_one_letter_code
_entity_poly.pdbx_strand_id
1 'polypeptide(L)'
;MKLFDWIKKTIGLEEEEDDDFFLSGLKFGEESETITDVLNSSTMKRENLNVSDYKERERFVRDHCEQMTQSSKDVEEQKAEYQIVMEHLSDIETISALSARELKSLRSKAGRILYIEESEKNYKRPVSKISETQYREMARLERDKTMPGALKKLTDSEERQMKIKRDLNLLEGEKGALAYQRRKEHNRAVNSKTFFVLLLSICLLVIAMLLFMRSTFRMDVRMGVSAVTGILALGLTAVFVSYTGAQTEQVRIEKKLKRAVVLQNKTKLKYVNATNLLDFYYSKYNVNSSYELRYMWEKYLEEKRARNHSEEIAKQLDEARHELLSALRAQHIKDPSVFAFEPGILTGDDEMTELRHSLIIQRQRLKKGMDFNNYNLEQSKREIEQLVKDYPQYAREILAIVSQYE
;
A
#
# COMPACT_ATOMS: atom_id res chain seq x y z
N MET A 1 21.14 -45.76 29.78
CA MET A 1 21.98 -46.89 30.24
C MET A 1 22.83 -46.46 31.45
N LYS A 2 22.27 -46.49 32.68
CA LYS A 2 22.95 -46.56 34.00
C LYS A 2 21.96 -46.69 35.20
N LEU A 3 20.68 -47.04 34.99
CA LEU A 3 19.75 -47.25 36.13
C LEU A 3 20.00 -48.62 36.79
N PHE A 4 20.22 -49.64 35.96
CA PHE A 4 20.51 -51.02 36.38
C PHE A 4 21.87 -51.17 37.09
N ASP A 5 22.88 -50.41 36.65
CA ASP A 5 24.22 -50.39 37.27
C ASP A 5 24.25 -49.64 38.61
N TRP A 6 23.31 -48.71 38.82
CA TRP A 6 23.20 -47.94 40.06
C TRP A 6 22.61 -48.80 41.20
N ILE A 7 21.57 -49.59 40.95
CA ILE A 7 20.94 -50.47 41.97
C ILE A 7 21.91 -51.53 42.50
N LYS A 8 22.84 -52.03 41.67
CA LYS A 8 23.88 -52.97 42.09
C LYS A 8 24.96 -52.34 42.97
N LYS A 9 25.19 -51.03 42.85
CA LYS A 9 26.27 -50.33 43.56
C LYS A 9 25.85 -49.92 44.99
N THR A 10 24.55 -49.71 45.25
CA THR A 10 24.03 -49.26 46.56
C THR A 10 24.01 -50.34 47.67
N ILE A 11 24.60 -51.52 47.44
CA ILE A 11 24.80 -52.58 48.46
C ILE A 11 26.21 -52.49 49.11
N GLY A 12 27.06 -51.53 48.72
CA GLY A 12 28.38 -51.30 49.35
C GLY A 12 28.63 -49.81 49.60
N LEU A 13 28.90 -49.47 50.87
CA LEU A 13 29.17 -48.15 51.45
C LEU A 13 30.19 -47.29 50.69
N GLU A 14 29.97 -45.97 50.62
CA GLU A 14 30.88 -44.92 51.14
C GLU A 14 30.25 -43.52 51.01
N GLU A 15 30.47 -42.70 52.05
CA GLU A 15 30.10 -41.28 52.17
C GLU A 15 31.01 -40.40 51.32
N GLU A 16 30.51 -39.26 50.82
CA GLU A 16 31.37 -38.10 50.56
C GLU A 16 30.58 -36.79 50.74
N GLU A 17 31.32 -35.81 51.27
CA GLU A 17 30.92 -34.63 52.02
C GLU A 17 30.27 -33.49 51.22
N ASP A 18 29.59 -32.64 51.98
CA ASP A 18 28.99 -31.35 51.64
C ASP A 18 29.99 -30.35 51.03
N ASP A 19 29.51 -29.58 50.05
CA ASP A 19 29.99 -28.23 49.81
C ASP A 19 28.80 -27.25 49.97
N ASP A 20 28.80 -26.61 51.13
CA ASP A 20 27.90 -25.52 51.49
C ASP A 20 28.26 -24.23 50.72
N PHE A 21 27.36 -23.23 50.78
CA PHE A 21 27.66 -21.78 50.61
C PHE A 21 27.29 -21.09 49.27
N PHE A 22 26.11 -20.46 49.20
CA PHE A 22 25.87 -19.03 49.52
C PHE A 22 24.44 -18.64 49.05
N LEU A 23 23.46 -18.64 49.95
CA LEU A 23 22.13 -18.06 49.72
C LEU A 23 22.00 -16.81 50.57
N SER A 24 22.24 -15.64 49.99
CA SER A 24 21.87 -14.36 50.60
C SER A 24 21.34 -13.43 49.53
N GLY A 25 20.04 -13.13 49.63
CA GLY A 25 19.48 -11.86 49.18
C GLY A 25 18.92 -11.87 47.76
N LEU A 26 17.69 -12.35 47.59
CA LEU A 26 16.74 -11.82 46.60
C LEU A 26 15.33 -12.30 46.97
N LYS A 27 14.59 -11.44 47.69
CA LYS A 27 13.14 -11.57 47.85
C LYS A 27 12.48 -11.15 46.54
N PHE A 28 11.75 -12.06 45.91
CA PHE A 28 10.81 -11.75 44.84
C PHE A 28 9.47 -12.44 45.11
N GLY A 29 8.44 -11.62 45.28
CA GLY A 29 7.04 -11.86 44.90
C GLY A 29 6.31 -13.05 45.50
N GLU A 30 5.37 -12.76 46.40
CA GLU A 30 4.24 -13.62 46.77
C GLU A 30 3.41 -13.99 45.53
N GLU A 31 3.82 -15.02 44.80
CA GLU A 31 2.98 -15.69 43.78
C GLU A 31 3.43 -17.15 43.56
N SER A 32 4.11 -17.72 44.57
CA SER A 32 4.53 -19.13 44.63
C SER A 32 3.60 -19.95 45.54
N GLU A 33 2.31 -19.60 45.60
CA GLU A 33 1.32 -20.56 46.07
C GLU A 33 0.89 -21.44 44.89
N THR A 34 0.99 -22.76 45.07
CA THR A 34 0.32 -23.83 44.32
C THR A 34 0.87 -24.32 42.96
N ILE A 35 2.19 -24.48 42.78
CA ILE A 35 2.69 -25.50 41.81
C ILE A 35 2.92 -26.83 42.53
N THR A 36 3.55 -26.76 43.70
CA THR A 36 3.75 -27.91 44.61
C THR A 36 2.43 -28.54 45.04
N ASP A 37 1.41 -27.75 45.34
CA ASP A 37 0.08 -28.27 45.75
C ASP A 37 -0.70 -28.90 44.60
N VAL A 38 -0.54 -28.41 43.37
CA VAL A 38 -1.22 -28.97 42.20
C VAL A 38 -0.57 -30.28 41.77
N LEU A 39 0.76 -30.39 41.74
CA LEU A 39 1.43 -31.68 41.48
C LEU A 39 1.13 -32.70 42.58
N ASN A 40 1.23 -32.31 43.86
CA ASN A 40 0.93 -33.19 45.01
C ASN A 40 -0.54 -33.64 45.09
N SER A 41 -1.45 -33.01 44.34
CA SER A 41 -2.87 -33.41 44.23
C SER A 41 -3.11 -34.49 43.17
N SER A 42 -2.19 -34.65 42.21
CA SER A 42 -2.36 -35.48 41.02
C SER A 42 -1.64 -36.82 41.05
N THR A 43 -0.57 -36.94 41.86
CA THR A 43 0.15 -38.20 42.10
C THR A 43 -0.47 -38.98 43.26
N MET A 44 -0.75 -40.28 43.06
CA MET A 44 -1.20 -41.16 44.14
C MET A 44 -0.15 -41.19 45.25
N LYS A 45 -0.48 -40.67 46.44
CA LYS A 45 0.40 -40.74 47.61
C LYS A 45 0.45 -42.19 48.11
N ARG A 46 1.66 -42.64 48.47
CA ARG A 46 1.92 -43.99 48.99
C ARG A 46 1.08 -44.36 50.22
N GLU A 47 0.70 -43.37 51.03
CA GLU A 47 -0.19 -43.53 52.19
C GLU A 47 -1.60 -44.05 51.84
N ASN A 48 -2.03 -43.87 50.58
CA ASN A 48 -3.34 -44.29 50.07
C ASN A 48 -3.27 -45.49 49.11
N LEU A 49 -2.10 -46.11 48.95
CA LEU A 49 -1.88 -47.19 47.98
C LEU A 49 -2.26 -48.56 48.56
N ASN A 50 -3.21 -49.27 47.93
CA ASN A 50 -3.39 -50.68 48.23
C ASN A 50 -2.37 -51.53 47.47
N VAL A 51 -1.24 -51.79 48.11
CA VAL A 51 -0.13 -52.55 47.51
C VAL A 51 -0.52 -53.99 47.12
N SER A 52 -1.61 -54.54 47.66
CA SER A 52 -2.08 -55.87 47.26
C SER A 52 -2.77 -55.89 45.89
N ASP A 53 -3.33 -54.76 45.45
CA ASP A 53 -3.95 -54.64 44.12
C ASP A 53 -2.90 -54.38 43.04
N TYR A 54 -2.85 -55.27 42.04
CA TYR A 54 -1.96 -55.14 40.90
C TYR A 54 -2.19 -53.83 40.12
N LYS A 55 -3.45 -53.42 39.91
CA LYS A 55 -3.75 -52.24 39.09
C LYS A 55 -3.32 -50.94 39.75
N GLU A 56 -3.48 -50.85 41.07
CA GLU A 56 -3.04 -49.67 41.82
C GLU A 56 -1.51 -49.61 41.92
N ARG A 57 -0.83 -50.75 42.13
CA ARG A 57 0.64 -50.82 42.05
C ARG A 57 1.16 -50.44 40.67
N GLU A 58 0.57 -51.01 39.61
CA GLU A 58 0.98 -50.74 38.24
C GLU A 58 0.85 -49.26 37.92
N ARG A 59 -0.29 -48.66 38.26
CA ARG A 59 -0.54 -47.23 38.07
C ARG A 59 0.46 -46.37 38.84
N PHE A 60 0.69 -46.67 40.12
CA PHE A 60 1.64 -45.93 40.96
C PHE A 60 3.07 -45.94 40.37
N VAL A 61 3.56 -47.13 39.98
CA VAL A 61 4.90 -47.27 39.38
C VAL A 61 4.96 -46.56 38.04
N ARG A 62 3.92 -46.67 37.22
CA ARG A 62 3.83 -46.05 35.91
C ARG A 62 3.82 -44.52 35.99
N ASP A 63 3.03 -43.95 36.89
CA ASP A 63 2.93 -42.50 37.10
C ASP A 63 4.28 -41.92 37.55
N HIS A 64 4.99 -42.61 38.46
CA HIS A 64 6.34 -42.21 38.88
C HIS A 64 7.39 -42.38 37.78
N CYS A 65 7.31 -43.43 36.95
CA CYS A 65 8.18 -43.58 35.79
C CYS A 65 7.93 -42.47 34.74
N GLU A 66 6.68 -42.12 34.47
CA GLU A 66 6.32 -41.00 33.58
C GLU A 66 6.83 -39.66 34.12
N GLN A 67 6.68 -39.43 35.42
CA GLN A 67 7.22 -38.26 36.09
C GLN A 67 8.75 -38.20 35.98
N MET A 68 9.45 -39.32 36.18
CA MET A 68 10.91 -39.39 36.01
C MET A 68 11.34 -39.08 34.56
N THR A 69 10.66 -39.66 33.57
CA THR A 69 10.96 -39.40 32.15
C THR A 69 10.73 -37.93 31.80
N GLN A 70 9.62 -37.34 32.26
CA GLN A 70 9.31 -35.94 32.00
C GLN A 70 10.32 -35.01 32.69
N SER A 71 10.55 -35.18 33.99
CA SER A 71 11.53 -34.38 34.74
C SER A 71 12.94 -34.51 34.15
N SER A 72 13.34 -35.69 33.65
CA SER A 72 14.63 -35.86 32.98
C SER A 72 14.73 -35.09 31.66
N LYS A 73 13.65 -35.05 30.86
CA LYS A 73 13.62 -34.25 29.63
C LYS A 73 13.68 -32.76 29.94
N ASP A 74 12.87 -32.31 30.89
CA ASP A 74 12.82 -30.92 31.31
C ASP A 74 14.18 -30.44 31.84
N VAL A 75 14.91 -31.28 32.58
CA VAL A 75 16.28 -30.97 33.03
C VAL A 75 17.23 -30.78 31.85
N GLU A 76 17.21 -31.66 30.84
CA GLU A 76 18.09 -31.53 29.68
C GLU A 76 17.76 -30.31 28.81
N GLU A 77 16.47 -30.00 28.62
CA GLU A 77 16.04 -28.78 27.91
C GLU A 77 16.47 -27.52 28.67
N GLN A 78 16.19 -27.46 29.98
CA GLN A 78 16.60 -26.33 30.84
C GLN A 78 18.11 -26.17 30.91
N LYS A 79 18.86 -27.27 30.87
CA LYS A 79 20.33 -27.25 30.85
C LYS A 79 20.88 -26.70 29.55
N ALA A 80 20.26 -27.04 28.40
CA ALA A 80 20.62 -26.46 27.11
C ALA A 80 20.38 -24.93 27.10
N GLU A 81 19.21 -24.48 27.56
CA GLU A 81 18.90 -23.05 27.69
C GLU A 81 19.85 -22.35 28.68
N TYR A 82 20.17 -23.00 29.80
CA TYR A 82 21.10 -22.48 30.80
C TYR A 82 22.48 -22.23 30.19
N GLN A 83 22.96 -23.15 29.35
CA GLN A 83 24.24 -22.98 28.66
C GLN A 83 24.22 -21.74 27.74
N ILE A 84 23.14 -21.53 26.99
CA ILE A 84 22.99 -20.35 26.12
C ILE A 84 23.01 -19.06 26.95
N VAL A 85 22.27 -19.00 28.07
CA VAL A 85 22.25 -17.84 28.97
C VAL A 85 23.65 -17.56 29.55
N MET A 86 24.39 -18.61 29.91
CA MET A 86 25.76 -18.49 30.39
C MET A 86 26.71 -17.96 29.31
N GLU A 87 26.53 -18.37 28.06
CA GLU A 87 27.29 -17.85 26.92
C GLU A 87 27.03 -16.36 26.71
N HIS A 88 25.77 -15.91 26.76
CA HIS A 88 25.43 -14.49 26.67
C HIS A 88 26.00 -13.65 27.83
N LEU A 89 25.95 -14.17 29.06
CA LEU A 89 26.59 -13.51 30.21
C LEU A 89 28.11 -13.39 30.02
N SER A 90 28.75 -14.44 29.54
CA SER A 90 30.18 -14.44 29.19
C SER A 90 30.50 -13.42 28.09
N ASP A 91 29.62 -13.25 27.11
CA ASP A 91 29.79 -12.27 26.05
C ASP A 91 29.69 -10.83 26.59
N ILE A 92 28.74 -10.57 27.50
CA ILE A 92 28.61 -9.27 28.19
C ILE A 92 29.85 -8.95 29.02
N GLU A 93 30.39 -9.94 29.75
CA GLU A 93 31.63 -9.78 30.51
C GLU A 93 32.82 -9.48 29.60
N THR A 94 32.92 -10.18 28.46
CA THR A 94 33.96 -9.95 27.45
C THR A 94 33.88 -8.52 26.91
N ILE A 95 32.69 -8.04 26.56
CA ILE A 95 32.47 -6.66 26.11
C ILE A 95 32.86 -5.65 27.19
N SER A 96 32.49 -5.93 28.45
CA SER A 96 32.77 -5.06 29.59
C SER A 96 34.28 -4.97 29.92
N ALA A 97 35.05 -6.00 29.55
CA ALA A 97 36.49 -6.07 29.75
C ALA A 97 37.31 -5.45 28.59
N LEU A 98 36.67 -5.02 27.50
CA LEU A 98 37.35 -4.44 26.34
C LEU A 98 38.05 -3.12 26.69
N SER A 99 39.12 -2.80 25.95
CA SER A 99 39.77 -1.50 26.10
C SER A 99 38.85 -0.36 25.67
N ALA A 100 39.03 0.82 26.26
CA ALA A 100 38.24 2.01 25.90
C ALA A 100 38.29 2.34 24.40
N ARG A 101 39.39 2.00 23.71
CA ARG A 101 39.54 2.19 22.27
C ARG A 101 38.66 1.23 21.46
N GLU A 102 38.64 -0.04 21.83
CA GLU A 102 37.84 -1.08 21.16
C GLU A 102 36.35 -0.86 21.41
N LEU A 103 35.98 -0.57 22.66
CA LEU A 103 34.61 -0.26 23.03
C LEU A 103 34.09 0.97 22.28
N LYS A 104 34.90 2.02 22.15
CA LYS A 104 34.56 3.20 21.34
C LYS A 104 34.34 2.85 19.87
N SER A 105 35.13 1.92 19.31
CA SER A 105 34.96 1.46 17.93
C SER A 105 33.65 0.70 17.75
N LEU A 106 33.32 -0.22 18.66
CA LEU A 106 32.04 -0.94 18.65
C LEU A 106 30.84 0.01 18.81
N ARG A 107 30.90 0.94 19.77
CA ARG A 107 29.88 1.98 19.97
C ARG A 107 29.68 2.84 18.73
N SER A 108 30.75 3.21 18.04
CA SER A 108 30.64 3.98 16.80
C SER A 108 29.94 3.20 15.68
N LYS A 109 30.16 1.88 15.59
CA LYS A 109 29.51 1.02 14.60
C LYS A 109 28.03 0.79 14.94
N ALA A 110 27.74 0.52 16.21
CA ALA A 110 26.37 0.42 16.73
C ALA A 110 25.59 1.73 16.55
N GLY A 111 26.19 2.87 16.86
CA GLY A 111 25.60 4.19 16.67
C GLY A 111 25.31 4.52 15.20
N ARG A 112 26.08 3.99 14.24
CA ARG A 112 25.78 4.12 12.81
C ARG A 112 24.49 3.38 12.45
N ILE A 113 24.24 2.20 13.01
CA ILE A 113 23.00 1.44 12.77
C ILE A 113 21.80 2.22 13.34
N LEU A 114 21.89 2.67 14.60
CA LEU A 114 20.84 3.47 15.24
C LEU A 114 20.53 4.75 14.46
N TYR A 115 21.55 5.43 13.95
CA TYR A 115 21.39 6.60 13.10
C TYR A 115 20.63 6.29 11.79
N ILE A 116 20.96 5.16 11.14
CA ILE A 116 20.26 4.72 9.92
C ILE A 116 18.80 4.39 10.26
N GLU A 117 18.54 3.63 11.32
CA GLU A 117 17.18 3.26 11.76
C GLU A 117 16.34 4.48 12.15
N GLU A 118 16.92 5.46 12.84
CA GLU A 118 16.27 6.73 13.16
C GLU A 118 15.99 7.55 11.89
N SER A 119 16.93 7.60 10.95
CA SER A 119 16.75 8.29 9.67
C SER A 119 15.60 7.67 8.85
N GLU A 120 15.48 6.35 8.88
CA GLU A 120 14.40 5.61 8.22
C GLU A 120 13.06 5.89 8.90
N LYS A 121 13.02 5.87 10.23
CA LYS A 121 11.80 6.20 11.01
C LYS A 121 11.31 7.62 10.76
N ASN A 122 12.23 8.56 10.58
CA ASN A 122 11.93 9.95 10.27
C ASN A 122 11.58 10.17 8.78
N TYR A 123 11.81 9.19 7.91
CA TYR A 123 11.49 9.28 6.50
C TYR A 123 9.98 9.22 6.27
N LYS A 124 9.41 10.34 5.82
CA LYS A 124 8.00 10.42 5.42
C LYS A 124 7.83 9.83 4.03
N ARG A 125 7.53 8.53 3.97
CA ARG A 125 7.22 7.85 2.70
C ARG A 125 6.01 8.54 2.04
N PRO A 126 6.12 8.95 0.77
CA PRO A 126 4.96 9.44 0.03
C PRO A 126 3.86 8.38 0.01
N VAL A 127 2.60 8.77 0.24
CA VAL A 127 1.48 7.84 0.12
C VAL A 127 1.39 7.37 -1.33
N SER A 128 1.68 6.08 -1.55
CA SER A 128 1.55 5.48 -2.87
C SER A 128 0.08 5.48 -3.29
N LYS A 129 -0.20 6.16 -4.40
CA LYS A 129 -1.52 6.16 -5.05
C LYS A 129 -1.55 5.33 -6.33
N ILE A 130 -0.48 4.58 -6.61
CA ILE A 130 -0.34 3.79 -7.83
C ILE A 130 -0.39 2.30 -7.49
N SER A 131 -1.20 1.55 -8.23
CA SER A 131 -1.23 0.09 -8.10
C SER A 131 0.02 -0.57 -8.68
N GLU A 132 0.33 -1.79 -8.24
CA GLU A 132 1.50 -2.53 -8.72
C GLU A 132 1.45 -2.79 -10.23
N THR A 133 0.26 -3.01 -10.82
CA THR A 133 0.09 -3.16 -12.27
C THR A 133 0.46 -1.89 -13.01
N GLN A 134 -0.05 -0.74 -12.56
CA GLN A 134 0.26 0.57 -13.13
C GLN A 134 1.74 0.93 -12.98
N TYR A 135 2.36 0.56 -11.86
CA TYR A 135 3.80 0.75 -11.66
C TYR A 135 4.62 -0.03 -12.70
N ARG A 136 4.26 -1.30 -12.96
CA ARG A 136 4.93 -2.14 -13.96
C ARG A 136 4.78 -1.61 -15.38
N GLU A 137 3.58 -1.13 -15.73
CA GLU A 137 3.33 -0.50 -17.03
C GLU A 137 4.20 0.76 -17.22
N MET A 138 4.24 1.64 -16.21
CA MET A 138 5.08 2.84 -16.26
C MET A 138 6.58 2.52 -16.29
N ALA A 139 7.02 1.52 -15.52
CA ALA A 139 8.40 1.05 -15.56
C ALA A 139 8.79 0.53 -16.95
N ARG A 140 7.88 -0.15 -17.66
CA ARG A 140 8.10 -0.56 -19.05
C ARG A 140 8.25 0.64 -19.97
N LEU A 141 7.35 1.63 -19.87
CA LEU A 141 7.41 2.85 -20.69
C LEU A 141 8.68 3.68 -20.45
N GLU A 142 9.17 3.72 -19.21
CA GLU A 142 10.46 4.32 -18.87
C GLU A 142 11.62 3.58 -19.52
N ARG A 143 11.67 2.24 -19.41
CA ARG A 143 12.72 1.41 -20.04
C ARG A 143 12.79 1.62 -21.55
N ASP A 144 11.64 1.75 -22.19
CA ASP A 144 11.55 1.99 -23.64
C ASP A 144 11.91 3.45 -24.01
N LYS A 145 12.20 4.33 -23.03
CA LYS A 145 12.49 5.77 -23.19
C LYS A 145 11.41 6.54 -23.98
N THR A 146 10.19 6.01 -24.00
CA THR A 146 9.10 6.58 -24.81
C THR A 146 8.31 7.63 -24.04
N MET A 147 8.38 7.66 -22.71
CA MET A 147 7.44 8.40 -21.88
C MET A 147 7.45 9.94 -22.09
N PRO A 148 8.60 10.66 -22.07
CA PRO A 148 8.60 12.10 -22.32
C PRO A 148 8.03 12.47 -23.70
N GLY A 149 8.35 11.66 -24.72
CA GLY A 149 7.83 11.84 -26.08
C GLY A 149 6.35 11.47 -26.20
N ALA A 150 5.90 10.43 -25.49
CA ALA A 150 4.50 10.00 -25.45
C ALA A 150 3.61 11.08 -24.84
N LEU A 151 4.02 11.64 -23.70
CA LEU A 151 3.26 12.69 -23.03
C LEU A 151 3.13 13.94 -23.90
N LYS A 152 4.22 14.38 -24.52
CA LYS A 152 4.21 15.51 -25.45
C LYS A 152 3.29 15.23 -26.65
N LYS A 153 3.43 14.08 -27.30
CA LYS A 153 2.58 13.69 -28.44
C LYS A 153 1.09 13.66 -28.08
N LEU A 154 0.75 13.15 -26.90
CA LEU A 154 -0.63 13.09 -26.43
C LEU A 154 -1.18 14.50 -26.17
N THR A 155 -0.44 15.33 -25.43
CA THR A 155 -0.80 16.73 -25.14
C THR A 155 -0.98 17.54 -26.43
N ASP A 156 -0.05 17.46 -27.37
CA ASP A 156 -0.10 18.16 -28.65
C ASP A 156 -1.28 17.68 -29.52
N SER A 157 -1.69 16.42 -29.38
CA SER A 157 -2.84 15.85 -30.09
C SER A 157 -4.17 16.32 -29.48
N GLU A 158 -4.28 16.37 -28.15
CA GLU A 158 -5.44 16.90 -27.45
C GLU A 158 -5.64 18.40 -27.76
N GLU A 159 -4.56 19.19 -27.72
CA GLU A 159 -4.62 20.60 -28.05
C GLU A 159 -5.05 20.83 -29.51
N ARG A 160 -4.53 20.02 -30.44
CA ARG A 160 -4.97 20.04 -31.86
C ARG A 160 -6.45 19.73 -32.00
N GLN A 161 -6.96 18.69 -31.33
CA GLN A 161 -8.37 18.33 -31.38
C GLN A 161 -9.24 19.49 -30.84
N MET A 162 -8.82 20.13 -29.74
CA MET A 162 -9.51 21.29 -29.17
C MET A 162 -9.51 22.52 -30.08
N LYS A 163 -8.41 22.78 -30.81
CA LYS A 163 -8.36 23.82 -31.85
C LYS A 163 -9.36 23.53 -32.97
N ILE A 164 -9.36 22.30 -33.50
CA ILE A 164 -10.31 21.88 -34.55
C ILE A 164 -11.76 21.98 -34.08
N LYS A 165 -12.06 21.63 -32.82
CA LYS A 165 -13.40 21.76 -32.25
C LYS A 165 -13.85 23.22 -32.17
N ARG A 166 -12.96 24.13 -31.76
CA ARG A 166 -13.24 25.58 -31.76
C ARG A 166 -13.52 26.11 -33.16
N ASP A 167 -12.73 25.70 -34.15
CA ASP A 167 -12.95 26.06 -35.55
C ASP A 167 -14.30 25.54 -36.06
N LEU A 168 -14.69 24.32 -35.66
CA LEU A 168 -15.98 23.75 -36.03
C LEU A 168 -17.16 24.57 -35.47
N ASN A 169 -17.08 24.98 -34.20
CA ASN A 169 -18.08 25.82 -33.55
C ASN A 169 -18.16 27.20 -34.20
N LEU A 170 -17.02 27.79 -34.56
CA LEU A 170 -16.98 29.08 -35.27
C LEU A 170 -17.66 28.98 -36.64
N LEU A 171 -17.35 27.93 -37.42
CA LEU A 171 -17.97 27.68 -38.72
C LEU A 171 -19.48 27.43 -38.61
N GLU A 172 -19.92 26.78 -37.54
CA GLU A 172 -21.34 26.59 -37.26
C GLU A 172 -22.04 27.92 -36.97
N GLY A 173 -21.40 28.81 -36.18
CA GLY A 173 -21.86 30.18 -35.95
C GLY A 173 -21.93 31.01 -37.23
N GLU A 174 -20.89 30.99 -38.06
CA GLU A 174 -20.86 31.68 -39.36
C GLU A 174 -21.96 31.18 -40.30
N LYS A 175 -22.16 29.86 -40.36
CA LYS A 175 -23.25 29.25 -41.14
C LYS A 175 -24.62 29.71 -40.64
N GLY A 176 -24.82 29.77 -39.32
CA GLY A 176 -26.04 30.30 -38.70
C GLY A 176 -26.28 31.77 -39.07
N ALA A 177 -25.24 32.61 -39.00
CA ALA A 177 -25.31 34.01 -39.39
C ALA A 177 -25.66 34.19 -40.89
N LEU A 178 -25.04 33.40 -41.77
CA LEU A 178 -25.34 33.39 -43.20
C LEU A 178 -26.78 32.91 -43.49
N ALA A 179 -27.26 31.90 -42.76
CA ALA A 179 -28.64 31.43 -42.89
C ALA A 179 -29.65 32.51 -42.46
N TYR A 180 -29.36 33.25 -41.39
CA TYR A 180 -30.16 34.39 -40.96
C TYR A 180 -30.17 35.52 -42.00
N GLN A 181 -29.00 35.90 -42.53
CA GLN A 181 -28.91 36.90 -43.60
C GLN A 181 -29.70 36.48 -44.84
N ARG A 182 -29.63 35.20 -45.24
CA ARG A 182 -30.43 34.67 -46.35
C ARG A 182 -31.92 34.86 -46.11
N ARG A 183 -32.40 34.59 -44.89
CA ARG A 183 -33.81 34.77 -44.52
C ARG A 183 -34.23 36.24 -44.55
N LYS A 184 -33.36 37.13 -44.08
CA LYS A 184 -33.59 38.59 -44.12
C LYS A 184 -33.72 39.11 -45.54
N GLU A 185 -32.80 38.75 -46.43
CA GLU A 185 -32.85 39.17 -47.84
C GLU A 185 -34.02 38.54 -48.60
N HIS A 186 -34.36 37.28 -48.29
CA HIS A 186 -35.56 36.64 -48.82
C HIS A 186 -36.84 37.40 -48.41
N ASN A 187 -36.98 37.74 -47.13
CA ASN A 187 -38.10 38.55 -46.64
C ASN A 187 -38.11 39.94 -47.29
N ARG A 188 -36.95 40.56 -47.51
CA ARG A 188 -36.86 41.83 -48.25
C ARG A 188 -37.41 41.68 -49.66
N ALA A 189 -37.00 40.63 -50.39
CA ALA A 189 -37.50 40.35 -51.74
C ALA A 189 -39.02 40.09 -51.78
N VAL A 190 -39.55 39.36 -50.80
CA VAL A 190 -41.00 39.13 -50.65
C VAL A 190 -41.73 40.44 -50.37
N ASN A 191 -41.24 41.25 -49.43
CA ASN A 191 -41.83 42.54 -49.10
C ASN A 191 -41.81 43.50 -50.29
N SER A 192 -40.74 43.54 -51.09
CA SER A 192 -40.68 44.35 -52.31
C SER A 192 -41.79 43.97 -53.31
N LYS A 193 -42.14 42.68 -53.43
CA LYS A 193 -43.27 42.24 -54.26
C LYS A 193 -44.61 42.71 -53.69
N THR A 194 -44.79 42.62 -52.38
CA THR A 194 -46.01 43.13 -51.71
C THR A 194 -46.15 44.64 -51.90
N PHE A 195 -45.07 45.40 -51.74
CA PHE A 195 -45.05 46.84 -52.00
C PHE A 195 -45.38 47.19 -53.46
N PHE A 196 -44.87 46.42 -54.43
CA PHE A 196 -45.23 46.58 -55.83
C PHE A 196 -46.73 46.47 -56.06
N VAL A 197 -47.34 45.39 -55.54
CA VAL A 197 -48.79 45.14 -55.70
C VAL A 197 -49.61 46.24 -55.03
N LEU A 198 -49.22 46.66 -53.82
CA LEU A 198 -49.89 47.74 -53.10
C LEU A 198 -49.80 49.07 -53.85
N LEU A 199 -48.60 49.47 -54.29
CA LEU A 199 -48.39 50.69 -55.07
C LEU A 199 -49.27 50.70 -56.32
N LEU A 200 -49.30 49.59 -57.06
CA LEU A 200 -50.07 49.45 -58.29
C LEU A 200 -51.59 49.51 -58.00
N SER A 201 -52.06 48.86 -56.95
CA SER A 201 -53.48 48.93 -56.54
C SER A 201 -53.93 50.34 -56.16
N ILE A 202 -53.09 51.09 -55.42
CA ILE A 202 -53.40 52.45 -55.00
C ILE A 202 -53.41 53.37 -56.22
N CYS A 203 -52.41 53.28 -57.09
CA CYS A 203 -52.37 54.06 -58.32
C CYS A 203 -53.58 53.80 -59.22
N LEU A 204 -54.01 52.54 -59.37
CA LEU A 204 -55.23 52.21 -60.12
C LEU A 204 -56.49 52.84 -59.52
N LEU A 205 -56.65 52.79 -58.19
CA LEU A 205 -57.78 53.40 -57.49
C LEU A 205 -57.81 54.92 -57.69
N VAL A 206 -56.65 55.58 -57.53
CA VAL A 206 -56.52 57.03 -57.75
C VAL A 206 -56.83 57.40 -59.20
N ILE A 207 -56.34 56.63 -60.18
CA ILE A 207 -56.66 56.85 -61.60
C ILE A 207 -58.17 56.70 -61.84
N ALA A 208 -58.80 55.66 -61.29
CA ALA A 208 -60.25 55.45 -61.42
C ALA A 208 -61.06 56.63 -60.83
N MET A 209 -60.65 57.15 -59.67
CA MET A 209 -61.25 58.32 -59.05
C MET A 209 -61.11 59.59 -59.91
N LEU A 210 -59.92 59.83 -60.47
CA LEU A 210 -59.68 60.96 -61.38
C LEU A 210 -60.54 60.85 -62.65
N LEU A 211 -60.69 59.66 -63.22
CA LEU A 211 -61.55 59.42 -64.38
C LEU A 211 -63.03 59.68 -64.05
N PHE A 212 -63.51 59.23 -62.89
CA PHE A 212 -64.86 59.51 -62.42
C PHE A 212 -65.11 61.02 -62.27
N MET A 213 -64.19 61.74 -61.64
CA MET A 213 -64.29 63.19 -61.44
C MET A 213 -64.30 63.96 -62.77
N ARG A 214 -63.50 63.54 -63.76
CA ARG A 214 -63.54 64.10 -65.12
C ARG A 214 -64.92 63.88 -65.77
N SER A 215 -65.51 62.70 -65.61
CA SER A 215 -66.79 62.36 -66.25
C SER A 215 -67.97 63.12 -65.65
N THR A 216 -68.03 63.25 -64.31
CA THR A 216 -69.17 63.84 -63.60
C THR A 216 -69.06 65.37 -63.49
N PHE A 217 -67.87 65.90 -63.24
CA PHE A 217 -67.67 67.33 -62.94
C PHE A 217 -66.98 68.12 -64.07
N ARG A 218 -66.61 67.47 -65.19
CA ARG A 218 -65.90 68.08 -66.34
C ARG A 218 -64.61 68.86 -65.97
N MET A 219 -63.97 68.50 -64.86
CA MET A 219 -62.74 69.15 -64.39
C MET A 219 -61.52 68.70 -65.19
N ASP A 220 -60.54 69.58 -65.39
CA ASP A 220 -59.26 69.22 -66.03
C ASP A 220 -58.39 68.39 -65.07
N VAL A 221 -58.17 67.12 -65.43
CA VAL A 221 -57.40 66.15 -64.63
C VAL A 221 -55.98 65.92 -65.13
N ARG A 222 -55.53 66.65 -66.16
CA ARG A 222 -54.21 66.46 -66.80
C ARG A 222 -53.05 66.54 -65.80
N MET A 223 -53.04 67.55 -64.92
CA MET A 223 -51.99 67.71 -63.90
C MET A 223 -52.00 66.56 -62.89
N GLY A 224 -53.17 66.08 -62.49
CA GLY A 224 -53.32 64.95 -61.57
C GLY A 224 -52.80 63.65 -62.16
N VAL A 225 -53.11 63.37 -63.44
CA VAL A 225 -52.61 62.19 -64.15
C VAL A 225 -51.09 62.23 -64.32
N SER A 226 -50.50 63.39 -64.65
CA SER A 226 -49.04 63.53 -64.71
C SER A 226 -48.36 63.33 -63.36
N ALA A 227 -48.98 63.81 -62.27
CA ALA A 227 -48.45 63.62 -60.91
C ALA A 227 -48.45 62.14 -60.49
N VAL A 228 -49.56 61.43 -60.73
CA VAL A 228 -49.66 59.98 -60.43
C VAL A 228 -48.66 59.17 -61.26
N THR A 229 -48.47 59.53 -62.53
CA THR A 229 -47.49 58.88 -63.41
C THR A 229 -46.07 59.07 -62.92
N GLY A 230 -45.71 60.28 -62.46
CA GLY A 230 -44.41 60.57 -61.86
C GLY A 230 -44.16 59.77 -60.58
N ILE A 231 -45.14 59.72 -59.68
CA ILE A 231 -45.06 58.94 -58.43
C ILE A 231 -44.93 57.45 -58.73
N LEU A 232 -45.70 56.93 -59.69
CA LEU A 232 -45.63 55.53 -60.10
C LEU A 232 -44.25 55.18 -60.67
N ALA A 233 -43.68 56.02 -61.53
CA ALA A 233 -42.34 55.81 -62.09
C ALA A 233 -41.26 55.77 -61.01
N LEU A 234 -41.30 56.69 -60.03
CA LEU A 234 -40.37 56.71 -58.90
C LEU A 234 -40.54 55.48 -58.01
N GLY A 235 -41.78 55.10 -57.68
CA GLY A 235 -42.08 53.94 -56.84
C GLY A 235 -41.68 52.62 -57.50
N LEU A 236 -41.93 52.46 -58.80
CA LEU A 236 -41.48 51.30 -59.58
C LEU A 236 -39.96 51.17 -59.59
N THR A 237 -39.25 52.29 -59.78
CA THR A 237 -37.78 52.32 -59.75
C THR A 237 -37.25 51.92 -58.38
N ALA A 238 -37.82 52.44 -57.29
CA ALA A 238 -37.42 52.11 -55.93
C ALA A 238 -37.63 50.62 -55.61
N VAL A 239 -38.77 50.05 -56.03
CA VAL A 239 -39.05 48.62 -55.86
C VAL A 239 -38.10 47.76 -56.70
N PHE A 240 -37.81 48.15 -57.95
CA PHE A 240 -36.89 47.44 -58.82
C PHE A 240 -35.47 47.38 -58.23
N VAL A 241 -34.95 48.51 -57.74
CA VAL A 241 -33.63 48.57 -57.08
C VAL A 241 -33.61 47.69 -55.83
N SER A 242 -34.65 47.75 -55.00
CA SER A 242 -34.75 46.95 -53.78
C SER A 242 -34.81 45.44 -54.07
N TYR A 243 -35.60 45.05 -55.07
CA TYR A 243 -35.78 43.66 -55.48
C TYR A 243 -34.53 43.08 -56.14
N THR A 244 -33.92 43.78 -57.11
CA THR A 244 -32.69 43.33 -57.78
C THR A 244 -31.49 43.31 -56.83
N GLY A 245 -31.41 44.28 -55.92
CA GLY A 245 -30.43 44.28 -54.83
C GLY A 245 -30.60 43.09 -53.88
N ALA A 246 -31.85 42.71 -53.56
CA ALA A 246 -32.12 41.54 -52.70
C ALA A 246 -31.75 40.23 -53.39
N GLN A 247 -32.09 40.09 -54.68
CA GLN A 247 -31.76 38.90 -55.49
C GLN A 247 -30.24 38.69 -55.63
N THR A 248 -29.50 39.76 -55.93
CA THR A 248 -28.04 39.69 -56.10
C THR A 248 -27.33 39.32 -54.79
N GLU A 249 -27.74 39.90 -53.67
CA GLU A 249 -27.19 39.56 -52.36
C GLU A 249 -27.59 38.14 -51.93
N GLN A 250 -28.80 37.67 -52.26
CA GLN A 250 -29.23 36.29 -52.01
C GLN A 250 -28.32 35.28 -52.71
N VAL A 251 -27.98 35.48 -54.00
CA VAL A 251 -27.04 34.60 -54.72
C VAL A 251 -25.64 34.61 -54.09
N ARG A 252 -25.19 35.79 -53.62
CA ARG A 252 -23.90 35.93 -52.93
C ARG A 252 -23.88 35.17 -51.60
N ILE A 253 -24.94 35.29 -50.80
CA ILE A 253 -25.10 34.57 -49.53
C ILE A 253 -25.17 33.06 -49.77
N GLU A 254 -25.88 32.59 -50.79
CA GLU A 254 -25.95 31.17 -51.13
C GLU A 254 -24.58 30.58 -51.52
N LYS A 255 -23.77 31.34 -52.28
CA LYS A 255 -22.37 30.94 -52.58
C LYS A 255 -21.53 30.85 -51.30
N LYS A 256 -21.65 31.83 -50.39
CA LYS A 256 -20.95 31.81 -49.09
C LYS A 256 -21.39 30.62 -48.23
N LEU A 257 -22.70 30.34 -48.18
CA LEU A 257 -23.26 29.23 -47.42
C LEU A 257 -22.76 27.87 -47.94
N LYS A 258 -22.73 27.67 -49.26
CA LYS A 258 -22.17 26.46 -49.88
C LYS A 258 -20.69 26.27 -49.51
N ARG A 259 -19.89 27.34 -49.58
CA ARG A 259 -18.47 27.30 -49.16
C ARG A 259 -18.32 26.97 -47.67
N ALA A 260 -19.13 27.58 -46.81
CA ALA A 260 -19.13 27.31 -45.38
C ALA A 260 -19.46 25.84 -45.07
N VAL A 261 -20.42 25.24 -45.78
CA VAL A 261 -20.75 23.80 -45.63
C VAL A 261 -19.58 22.91 -46.04
N VAL A 262 -18.91 23.20 -47.16
CA VAL A 262 -17.74 22.42 -47.60
C VAL A 262 -16.60 22.53 -46.58
N LEU A 263 -16.33 23.73 -46.08
CA LEU A 263 -15.30 23.95 -45.07
C LEU A 263 -15.65 23.25 -43.75
N GLN A 264 -16.91 23.32 -43.32
CA GLN A 264 -17.41 22.59 -42.15
C GLN A 264 -17.20 21.08 -42.28
N ASN A 265 -17.53 20.49 -43.43
CA ASN A 265 -17.34 19.06 -43.66
C ASN A 265 -15.85 18.67 -43.64
N LYS A 266 -14.98 19.48 -44.25
CA LYS A 266 -13.52 19.28 -44.19
C LYS A 266 -13.01 19.31 -42.75
N THR A 267 -13.47 20.25 -41.93
CA THR A 267 -13.09 20.36 -40.51
C THR A 267 -13.66 19.19 -39.68
N LYS A 268 -14.88 18.72 -39.98
CA LYS A 268 -15.46 17.51 -39.35
C LYS A 268 -14.61 16.27 -39.61
N LEU A 269 -14.15 16.06 -40.85
CA LEU A 269 -13.25 14.95 -41.18
C LEU A 269 -11.93 15.04 -40.40
N LYS A 270 -11.34 16.23 -40.30
CA LYS A 270 -10.15 16.45 -39.46
C LYS A 270 -10.42 16.16 -37.98
N TYR A 271 -11.58 16.54 -37.47
CA TYR A 271 -11.97 16.28 -36.09
C TYR A 271 -12.08 14.78 -35.83
N VAL A 272 -12.78 14.04 -36.70
CA VAL A 272 -12.89 12.57 -36.59
C VAL A 272 -11.52 11.92 -36.64
N ASN A 273 -10.64 12.32 -37.56
CA ASN A 273 -9.28 11.78 -37.63
C ASN A 273 -8.45 12.10 -36.37
N ALA A 274 -8.60 13.31 -35.81
CA ALA A 274 -7.91 13.69 -34.58
C ALA A 274 -8.43 12.89 -33.37
N THR A 275 -9.74 12.66 -33.29
CA THR A 275 -10.37 11.82 -32.25
C THR A 275 -9.91 10.38 -32.36
N ASN A 276 -9.96 9.76 -33.55
CA ASN A 276 -9.48 8.38 -33.74
C ASN A 276 -8.00 8.22 -33.36
N LEU A 277 -7.16 9.22 -33.65
CA LEU A 277 -5.76 9.22 -33.25
C LEU A 277 -5.60 9.33 -31.72
N LEU A 278 -6.45 10.11 -31.05
CA LEU A 278 -6.47 10.20 -29.59
C LEU A 278 -6.94 8.89 -28.96
N ASP A 279 -8.01 8.28 -29.48
CA ASP A 279 -8.53 6.99 -29.01
C ASP A 279 -7.46 5.89 -29.11
N PHE A 280 -6.66 5.91 -30.18
CA PHE A 280 -5.48 5.04 -30.29
C PHE A 280 -4.47 5.30 -29.17
N TYR A 281 -4.13 6.56 -28.89
CA TYR A 281 -3.17 6.86 -27.81
C TYR A 281 -3.72 6.54 -26.43
N TYR A 282 -5.00 6.82 -26.18
CA TYR A 282 -5.69 6.47 -24.94
C TYR A 282 -5.67 4.97 -24.71
N SER A 283 -5.97 4.18 -25.74
CA SER A 283 -5.89 2.72 -25.68
C SER A 283 -4.45 2.23 -25.52
N LYS A 284 -3.49 2.84 -26.22
CA LYS A 284 -2.07 2.45 -26.18
C LYS A 284 -1.45 2.63 -24.79
N TYR A 285 -1.80 3.71 -24.10
CA TYR A 285 -1.25 4.03 -22.77
C TYR A 285 -2.21 3.73 -21.62
N ASN A 286 -3.40 3.18 -21.92
CA ASN A 286 -4.45 2.88 -20.96
C ASN A 286 -4.82 4.09 -20.06
N VAL A 287 -4.99 5.26 -20.68
CA VAL A 287 -5.36 6.52 -20.01
C VAL A 287 -6.42 7.25 -20.81
N ASN A 288 -7.19 8.12 -20.15
CA ASN A 288 -8.24 8.92 -20.78
C ASN A 288 -7.79 10.35 -21.12
N SER A 289 -6.63 10.78 -20.62
CA SER A 289 -6.09 12.11 -20.88
C SER A 289 -4.57 12.18 -20.73
N SER A 290 -3.94 13.15 -21.39
CA SER A 290 -2.56 13.55 -21.10
C SER A 290 -2.34 13.93 -19.63
N TYR A 291 -3.35 14.52 -18.97
CA TYR A 291 -3.27 14.86 -17.56
C TYR A 291 -3.15 13.60 -16.68
N GLU A 292 -3.97 12.60 -16.97
CA GLU A 292 -3.94 11.31 -16.25
C GLU A 292 -2.59 10.62 -16.47
N LEU A 293 -2.10 10.57 -17.72
CA LEU A 293 -0.79 10.01 -18.02
C LEU A 293 0.35 10.73 -17.28
N ARG A 294 0.30 12.06 -17.22
CA ARG A 294 1.28 12.86 -16.46
C ARG A 294 1.21 12.57 -14.97
N TYR A 295 0.01 12.57 -14.40
CA TYR A 295 -0.22 12.27 -12.98
C TYR A 295 0.35 10.90 -12.63
N MET A 296 0.01 9.88 -13.41
CA MET A 296 0.50 8.52 -13.22
C MET A 296 2.02 8.43 -13.31
N TRP A 297 2.64 9.20 -14.22
CA TRP A 297 4.09 9.28 -14.36
C TRP A 297 4.78 9.96 -13.17
N GLU A 298 4.23 11.06 -12.68
CA GLU A 298 4.73 11.74 -11.48
C GLU A 298 4.64 10.81 -10.26
N LYS A 299 3.53 10.10 -10.10
CA LYS A 299 3.36 9.10 -9.03
C LYS A 299 4.29 7.90 -9.17
N TYR A 300 4.52 7.43 -10.38
CA TYR A 300 5.55 6.44 -10.64
C TYR A 300 6.94 6.90 -10.18
N LEU A 301 7.33 8.14 -10.51
CA LEU A 301 8.63 8.68 -10.10
C LEU A 301 8.74 8.87 -8.59
N GLU A 302 7.68 9.29 -7.91
CA GLU A 302 7.61 9.36 -6.44
C GLU A 302 7.80 7.96 -5.82
N GLU A 303 7.03 6.97 -6.27
CA GLU A 303 7.10 5.61 -5.75
C GLU A 303 8.44 4.95 -6.05
N LYS A 304 9.01 5.16 -7.23
CA LYS A 304 10.35 4.68 -7.59
C LYS A 304 11.42 5.25 -6.65
N ARG A 305 11.36 6.55 -6.34
CA ARG A 305 12.28 7.15 -5.37
C ARG A 305 12.11 6.55 -3.97
N ALA A 306 10.87 6.29 -3.55
CA ALA A 306 10.61 5.64 -2.27
C ALA A 306 11.17 4.22 -2.22
N ARG A 307 10.96 3.41 -3.28
CA ARG A 307 11.52 2.05 -3.37
C ARG A 307 13.04 2.06 -3.38
N ASN A 308 13.66 2.92 -4.20
CA ASN A 308 15.11 3.06 -4.23
C ASN A 308 15.67 3.52 -2.87
N HIS A 309 14.97 4.40 -2.15
CA HIS A 309 15.37 4.82 -0.81
C HIS A 309 15.32 3.65 0.17
N SER A 310 14.24 2.86 0.18
CA SER A 310 14.14 1.67 1.03
C SER A 310 15.21 0.62 0.69
N GLU A 311 15.50 0.38 -0.59
CA GLU A 311 16.57 -0.54 -1.01
C GLU A 311 17.95 -0.04 -0.55
N GLU A 312 18.22 1.26 -0.70
CA GLU A 312 19.47 1.88 -0.29
C GLU A 312 19.64 1.84 1.23
N ILE A 313 18.60 2.15 2.01
CA ILE A 313 18.62 2.05 3.47
C ILE A 313 18.84 0.60 3.90
N ALA A 314 18.12 -0.36 3.33
CA ALA A 314 18.29 -1.78 3.64
C ALA A 314 19.73 -2.24 3.38
N LYS A 315 20.33 -1.81 2.26
CA LYS A 315 21.73 -2.10 1.94
C LYS A 315 22.69 -1.45 2.93
N GLN A 316 22.52 -0.17 3.26
CA GLN A 316 23.36 0.52 4.24
C GLN A 316 23.28 -0.12 5.63
N LEU A 317 22.09 -0.59 6.00
CA LEU A 317 21.83 -1.24 7.26
C LEU A 317 22.47 -2.64 7.30
N ASP A 318 22.36 -3.43 6.22
CA ASP A 318 23.03 -4.72 6.07
C ASP A 318 24.56 -4.58 6.14
N GLU A 319 25.13 -3.61 5.42
CA GLU A 319 26.57 -3.29 5.47
C GLU A 319 27.00 -2.90 6.89
N ALA A 320 26.25 -2.02 7.57
CA ALA A 320 26.56 -1.59 8.92
C ALA A 320 26.45 -2.73 9.96
N ARG A 321 25.44 -3.59 9.84
CA ARG A 321 25.30 -4.81 10.65
C ARG A 321 26.43 -5.79 10.40
N HIS A 322 26.82 -6.00 9.15
CA HIS A 322 27.93 -6.88 8.81
C HIS A 322 29.26 -6.37 9.38
N GLU A 323 29.52 -5.07 9.30
CA GLU A 323 30.68 -4.43 9.92
C GLU A 323 30.70 -4.61 11.45
N LEU A 324 29.54 -4.48 12.11
CA LEU A 324 29.43 -4.67 13.56
C LEU A 324 29.64 -6.14 13.94
N LEU A 325 28.99 -7.08 13.24
CA LEU A 325 29.16 -8.52 13.45
C LEU A 325 30.62 -8.95 13.29
N SER A 326 31.31 -8.44 12.27
CA SER A 326 32.74 -8.72 12.05
C SER A 326 33.59 -8.21 13.21
N ALA A 327 33.31 -6.99 13.70
CA ALA A 327 34.02 -6.41 14.83
C ALA A 327 33.78 -7.17 16.14
N LEU A 328 32.55 -7.64 16.39
CA LEU A 328 32.20 -8.43 17.57
C LEU A 328 32.86 -9.82 17.54
N ARG A 329 32.88 -10.48 16.37
CA ARG A 329 33.58 -11.78 16.19
C ARG A 329 35.08 -11.67 16.40
N ALA A 330 35.69 -10.55 16.01
CA ALA A 330 37.10 -10.29 16.26
C ALA A 330 37.43 -10.20 17.76
N GLN A 331 36.44 -9.94 18.61
CA GLN A 331 36.54 -9.89 20.07
C GLN A 331 36.13 -11.21 20.74
N HIS A 332 36.02 -12.31 19.98
CA HIS A 332 35.67 -13.65 20.48
C HIS A 332 34.28 -13.76 21.16
N ILE A 333 33.36 -12.87 20.82
CA ILE A 333 31.95 -12.96 21.25
C ILE A 333 31.30 -14.17 20.58
N LYS A 334 30.66 -15.03 21.38
CA LYS A 334 30.06 -16.29 20.94
C LYS A 334 28.78 -16.05 20.14
N ASP A 335 27.88 -15.21 20.66
CA ASP A 335 26.67 -14.80 19.95
C ASP A 335 26.65 -13.28 19.67
N PRO A 336 27.28 -12.85 18.56
CA PRO A 336 27.29 -11.44 18.17
C PRO A 336 25.95 -10.97 17.59
N SER A 337 24.99 -11.87 17.34
CA SER A 337 23.74 -11.52 16.66
C SER A 337 22.84 -10.64 17.53
N VAL A 338 22.76 -10.94 18.84
CA VAL A 338 21.99 -10.16 19.82
C VAL A 338 22.35 -8.68 19.75
N PHE A 339 23.64 -8.36 19.76
CA PHE A 339 24.14 -6.98 19.73
C PHE A 339 24.04 -6.31 18.34
N ALA A 340 23.92 -7.09 17.27
CA ALA A 340 23.76 -6.55 15.92
C ALA A 340 22.30 -6.20 15.58
N PHE A 341 21.34 -6.89 16.20
CA PHE A 341 19.91 -6.57 16.10
C PHE A 341 19.47 -5.53 17.12
N GLU A 342 20.10 -5.50 18.30
CA GLU A 342 19.84 -4.50 19.34
C GLU A 342 21.12 -3.68 19.62
N PRO A 343 21.55 -2.81 18.68
CA PRO A 343 22.77 -2.01 18.84
C PRO A 343 22.71 -1.01 19.99
N GLY A 344 21.51 -0.69 20.49
CA GLY A 344 21.28 0.15 21.67
C GLY A 344 22.09 -0.31 22.89
N ILE A 345 22.13 -1.63 23.11
CA ILE A 345 22.80 -2.28 24.23
C ILE A 345 24.28 -1.94 24.30
N LEU A 346 24.95 -1.78 23.15
CA LEU A 346 26.36 -1.42 23.11
C LEU A 346 26.59 0.08 23.39
N THR A 347 25.61 0.91 23.05
CA THR A 347 25.69 2.38 23.18
C THR A 347 25.29 2.89 24.56
N GLY A 348 24.32 2.25 25.23
CA GLY A 348 23.83 2.62 26.55
C GLY A 348 24.35 1.71 27.66
N ASP A 349 24.96 2.29 28.69
CA ASP A 349 25.43 1.53 29.87
C ASP A 349 24.26 0.94 30.69
N ASP A 350 23.11 1.63 30.67
CA ASP A 350 21.88 1.21 31.34
C ASP A 350 21.27 -0.02 30.66
N GLU A 351 21.12 0.00 29.33
CA GLU A 351 20.57 -1.11 28.54
C GLU A 351 21.40 -2.39 28.68
N MET A 352 22.74 -2.28 28.68
CA MET A 352 23.64 -3.40 28.95
C MET A 352 23.44 -3.99 30.35
N THR A 353 23.19 -3.12 31.34
CA THR A 353 22.97 -3.55 32.73
C THR A 353 21.62 -4.23 32.90
N GLU A 354 20.58 -3.72 32.23
CA GLU A 354 19.25 -4.35 32.19
C GLU A 354 19.29 -5.73 31.52
N LEU A 355 19.97 -5.86 30.37
CA LEU A 355 20.17 -7.15 29.71
C LEU A 355 20.87 -8.14 30.65
N ARG A 356 21.97 -7.71 31.29
CA ARG A 356 22.70 -8.54 32.26
C ARG A 356 21.80 -9.01 33.40
N HIS A 357 21.02 -8.09 33.98
CA HIS A 357 20.12 -8.41 35.09
C HIS A 357 19.02 -9.41 34.67
N SER A 358 18.44 -9.22 33.49
CA SER A 358 17.46 -10.14 32.90
C SER A 358 18.02 -11.55 32.74
N LEU A 359 19.22 -11.68 32.16
CA LEU A 359 19.91 -12.96 31.99
C LEU A 359 20.26 -13.62 33.34
N ILE A 360 20.66 -12.84 34.35
CA ILE A 360 20.92 -13.37 35.70
C ILE A 360 19.64 -13.95 36.32
N ILE A 361 18.50 -13.26 36.19
CA ILE A 361 17.21 -13.76 36.68
C ILE A 361 16.83 -15.04 35.93
N GLN A 362 16.97 -15.06 34.60
CA GLN A 362 16.66 -16.24 33.79
C GLN A 362 17.52 -17.44 34.22
N ARG A 363 18.84 -17.23 34.40
CA ARG A 363 19.77 -18.24 34.90
C ARG A 363 19.34 -18.80 36.26
N GLN A 364 18.93 -17.92 37.18
CA GLN A 364 18.45 -18.34 38.51
C GLN A 364 17.15 -19.14 38.44
N ARG A 365 16.22 -18.74 37.56
CA ARG A 365 14.96 -19.46 37.34
C ARG A 365 15.22 -20.85 36.73
N LEU A 366 16.09 -20.94 35.72
CA LEU A 366 16.50 -22.21 35.12
C LEU A 366 17.15 -23.13 36.17
N LYS A 367 18.04 -22.58 37.01
CA LYS A 367 18.65 -23.36 38.10
C LYS A 367 17.59 -23.90 39.08
N LYS A 368 16.68 -23.05 39.55
CA LYS A 368 15.58 -23.49 40.43
C LYS A 368 14.69 -24.54 39.78
N GLY A 369 14.40 -24.40 38.49
CA GLY A 369 13.64 -25.38 37.71
C GLY A 369 14.35 -26.73 37.65
N MET A 370 15.65 -26.72 37.36
CA MET A 370 16.47 -27.93 37.34
C MET A 370 16.58 -28.57 38.73
N ASP A 371 16.79 -27.78 39.78
CA ASP A 371 16.86 -28.27 41.17
C ASP A 371 15.53 -28.93 41.58
N PHE A 372 14.40 -28.31 41.21
CA PHE A 372 13.06 -28.88 41.45
C PHE A 372 12.81 -30.17 40.68
N ASN A 373 13.16 -30.21 39.39
CA ASN A 373 12.98 -31.40 38.56
C ASN A 373 13.92 -32.54 38.98
N ASN A 374 15.17 -32.23 39.36
CA ASN A 374 16.09 -33.21 39.95
C ASN A 374 15.57 -33.73 41.29
N TYR A 375 15.02 -32.86 42.14
CA TYR A 375 14.36 -33.29 43.38
C TYR A 375 13.20 -34.25 43.09
N ASN A 376 12.31 -33.93 42.14
CA ASN A 376 11.19 -34.80 41.76
C ASN A 376 11.64 -36.14 41.18
N LEU A 377 12.71 -36.13 40.39
CA LEU A 377 13.33 -37.34 39.85
C LEU A 377 13.85 -38.24 40.98
N GLU A 378 14.60 -37.66 41.93
CA GLU A 378 15.13 -38.38 43.09
C GLU A 378 14.04 -38.83 44.07
N GLN A 379 12.96 -38.07 44.25
CA GLN A 379 11.81 -38.49 45.07
C GLN A 379 11.07 -39.66 44.42
N SER A 380 10.72 -39.55 43.12
CA SER A 380 10.01 -40.61 42.40
C SER A 380 10.81 -41.91 42.38
N LYS A 381 12.14 -41.78 42.22
CA LYS A 381 13.08 -42.90 42.30
C LYS A 381 13.10 -43.52 43.69
N ARG A 382 13.19 -42.71 44.77
CA ARG A 382 13.12 -43.20 46.15
C ARG A 382 11.82 -43.91 46.47
N GLU A 383 10.68 -43.41 46.00
CA GLU A 383 9.37 -44.03 46.24
C GLU A 383 9.28 -45.42 45.58
N ILE A 384 9.75 -45.57 44.34
CA ILE A 384 9.83 -46.88 43.67
C ILE A 384 10.79 -47.82 44.41
N GLU A 385 11.96 -47.34 44.82
CA GLU A 385 12.94 -48.15 45.56
C GLU A 385 12.42 -48.63 46.91
N GLN A 386 11.77 -47.75 47.66
CA GLN A 386 11.21 -48.09 48.95
C GLN A 386 10.01 -49.04 48.79
N LEU A 387 9.19 -48.89 47.74
CA LEU A 387 8.13 -49.84 47.41
C LEU A 387 8.69 -51.25 47.15
N VAL A 388 9.82 -51.35 46.43
CA VAL A 388 10.51 -52.61 46.17
C VAL A 388 11.13 -53.22 47.45
N LYS A 389 11.69 -52.38 48.34
CA LYS A 389 12.27 -52.81 49.63
C LYS A 389 11.22 -53.33 50.60
N ASP A 390 10.10 -52.62 50.72
CA ASP A 390 9.03 -52.97 51.66
C ASP A 390 8.23 -54.20 51.20
N TYR A 391 8.14 -54.42 49.88
CA TYR A 391 7.37 -55.50 49.28
C TYR A 391 8.18 -56.32 48.28
N PRO A 392 9.17 -57.10 48.74
CA PRO A 392 10.07 -57.85 47.87
C PRO A 392 9.36 -58.89 47.01
N GLN A 393 8.19 -59.38 47.44
CA GLN A 393 7.35 -60.31 46.67
C GLN A 393 6.82 -59.74 45.35
N TYR A 394 6.68 -58.42 45.23
CA TYR A 394 6.22 -57.73 44.01
C TYR A 394 7.37 -57.08 43.24
N ALA A 395 8.61 -57.19 43.72
CA ALA A 395 9.79 -56.55 43.12
C ALA A 395 9.98 -56.91 41.64
N ARG A 396 9.75 -58.17 41.27
CA ARG A 396 9.92 -58.64 39.88
C ARG A 396 8.92 -58.00 38.91
N GLU A 397 7.70 -57.74 39.38
CA GLU A 397 6.65 -57.08 38.60
C GLU A 397 6.92 -55.58 38.48
N ILE A 398 7.29 -54.93 39.59
CA ILE A 398 7.65 -53.50 39.63
C ILE A 398 8.82 -53.21 38.69
N LEU A 399 9.87 -54.04 38.73
CA LEU A 399 11.04 -53.89 37.86
C LEU A 399 10.69 -54.12 36.37
N ALA A 400 9.73 -54.99 36.06
CA ALA A 400 9.28 -55.20 34.69
C ALA A 400 8.56 -53.96 34.13
N ILE A 401 7.81 -53.23 34.94
CA ILE A 401 7.15 -51.98 34.54
C ILE A 401 8.20 -50.88 34.32
N VAL A 402 9.15 -50.72 35.26
CA VAL A 402 10.23 -49.72 35.14
C VAL A 402 11.05 -49.93 33.84
N SER A 403 11.31 -51.20 33.47
CA SER A 403 12.06 -51.52 32.25
C SER A 403 11.38 -51.11 30.93
N GLN A 404 10.07 -50.81 30.94
CA GLN A 404 9.35 -50.32 29.76
C GLN A 404 9.60 -48.82 29.48
N TYR A 405 10.18 -48.10 30.45
CA TYR A 405 10.45 -46.67 30.39
C TYR A 405 11.95 -46.35 30.16
N GLU A 406 12.79 -47.37 30.01
CA GLU A 406 14.15 -47.27 29.44
C GLU A 406 14.11 -47.25 27.90
#